data_AF-A0A7G2CI95-F1
#
_entry.id   AF-A0A7G2CI95-F1
#
_cell.length_a   1.000
_cell.length_b   1.000
_cell.length_c   1.000
_cell.angle_alpha   90.00
_cell.angle_beta   90.00
_cell.angle_gamma   90.00
#
_symmetry.space_group_name_H-M   'P 1'
#
loop_
_entity.id
_entity.type
_entity.pdbx_description
1 polymer ?
#
loop_
_entity_poly.entity_id
_entity_poly.type
_entity_poly.pdbx_seq_one_letter_code
_entity_poly.pdbx_strand_id
1 'polypeptide(L)'
;MIFDYFGEEITFYFAFMNHYSKCLGFGALLSLIYYVYTKLQAVYCRYYLDVCHPDRRDVVPLLVFSVSILFGTALFIKFWERRFSYLHMKYNLFTHGDGTGANTTHNNKIEARKEFKADMIVKNKITNEFEKFYPRWKRELIKQPLSWVVLLLFTGFSLFCMVVCLNMEGMVVRVDRHHRQTDSTVTNRPTPALHIASLHRLSEDGRIFDKRQHLLGGYLPKILYSVVVMLCSQIFQVVATALNDFENYEIMSEYNKNFTIKRIFFEFFQ
;
A
#
# COMPACT_ATOMS: atom_id res chain seq x y z
N MET A 1 24.55 18.48 10.39
CA MET A 1 24.80 18.60 8.94
C MET A 1 23.55 18.34 8.12
N ILE A 2 22.97 17.12 8.05
CA ILE A 2 21.72 16.90 7.27
C ILE A 2 20.55 17.68 7.88
N PHE A 3 20.38 17.64 9.21
CA PHE A 3 19.33 18.38 9.93
C PHE A 3 19.38 19.89 9.70
N ASP A 4 20.56 20.48 9.86
CA ASP A 4 20.73 21.94 9.76
C ASP A 4 20.60 22.46 8.32
N TYR A 5 20.78 21.59 7.31
CA TYR A 5 20.74 21.98 5.90
C TYR A 5 19.38 21.68 5.24
N PHE A 6 18.81 20.50 5.48
CA PHE A 6 17.58 20.04 4.83
C PHE A 6 16.33 20.17 5.70
N GLY A 7 16.49 20.48 6.99
CA GLY A 7 15.39 20.57 7.93
C GLY A 7 14.95 19.23 8.50
N GLU A 8 13.88 19.31 9.30
CA GLU A 8 13.37 18.21 10.12
C GLU A 8 12.84 17.05 9.27
N GLU A 9 11.89 17.33 8.37
CA GLU A 9 11.15 16.31 7.60
C GLU A 9 12.09 15.40 6.79
N ILE A 10 13.03 16.01 6.06
CA ILE A 10 14.01 15.29 5.23
C ILE A 10 14.98 14.47 6.09
N THR A 11 15.33 14.97 7.27
CA THR A 11 16.21 14.25 8.20
C THR A 11 15.54 13.00 8.74
N PHE A 12 14.26 13.09 9.13
CA PHE A 12 13.50 11.92 9.56
C PHE A 12 13.32 10.91 8.44
N TYR A 13 13.08 11.37 7.20
CA TYR A 13 13.03 10.50 6.04
C TYR A 13 14.33 9.70 5.87
N PHE A 14 15.49 10.36 5.82
CA PHE A 14 16.77 9.64 5.68
C PHE A 14 17.10 8.75 6.88
N ALA A 15 16.76 9.19 8.11
CA ALA A 15 16.92 8.38 9.30
C ALA A 15 16.05 7.11 9.25
N PHE A 16 14.81 7.23 8.77
CA PHE A 16 13.89 6.11 8.56
C PHE A 16 14.41 5.18 7.47
N MET A 17 14.80 5.71 6.32
CA MET A 17 15.32 4.92 5.21
C MET A 17 16.58 4.13 5.61
N ASN A 18 17.49 4.74 6.37
CA ASN A 18 18.68 4.04 6.88
C ASN A 18 18.31 2.93 7.88
N HIS A 19 17.34 3.16 8.76
CA HIS A 19 16.81 2.15 9.68
C HIS A 19 16.15 0.99 8.91
N TYR A 20 15.29 1.32 7.95
CA TYR A 20 14.57 0.40 7.09
C TYR A 20 15.51 -0.47 6.25
N SER A 21 16.50 0.10 5.56
CA SER A 21 17.46 -0.65 4.74
C SER A 21 18.28 -1.66 5.56
N LYS A 22 18.69 -1.30 6.79
CA LYS A 22 19.40 -2.22 7.68
C LYS A 22 18.52 -3.39 8.12
N CYS A 23 17.27 -3.12 8.46
CA CYS A 23 16.31 -4.16 8.84
C CYS A 23 15.92 -5.06 7.66
N LEU A 24 15.75 -4.50 6.46
CA LEU A 24 15.56 -5.26 5.23
C LEU A 24 16.75 -6.19 4.95
N GLY A 25 17.98 -5.72 5.13
CA GLY A 25 19.17 -6.55 4.95
C GLY A 25 19.16 -7.79 5.85
N PHE A 26 18.79 -7.62 7.13
CA PHE A 26 18.63 -8.73 8.07
C PHE A 26 17.50 -9.70 7.65
N GLY A 27 16.34 -9.15 7.29
CA GLY A 27 15.20 -9.96 6.82
C GLY A 27 15.49 -10.73 5.54
N ALA A 28 16.24 -10.14 4.61
CA ALA A 28 16.67 -10.77 3.37
C ALA A 28 17.63 -11.93 3.64
N LEU A 29 18.58 -11.78 4.56
CA LEU A 29 19.49 -12.86 4.96
C LEU A 29 18.72 -14.04 5.56
N LEU A 30 17.79 -13.78 6.48
CA LEU A 30 16.96 -14.81 7.11
C LEU A 30 16.09 -15.54 6.06
N SER A 31 15.51 -14.81 5.12
CA SER A 31 14.72 -15.36 4.02
C SER A 31 15.57 -16.20 3.06
N LEU A 32 16.80 -15.77 2.78
CA LEU A 32 17.74 -16.52 1.94
C LEU A 32 18.15 -17.84 2.60
N ILE A 33 18.42 -17.84 3.91
CA ILE A 33 18.73 -19.06 4.67
C ILE A 33 17.56 -20.05 4.59
N TYR A 34 16.33 -19.59 4.81
CA TYR A 34 15.13 -20.41 4.67
C TYR A 34 14.97 -20.96 3.25
N TYR A 35 15.16 -20.13 2.22
CA TYR A 35 15.09 -20.56 0.83
C TYR A 35 16.12 -21.65 0.49
N VAL A 36 17.38 -21.46 0.89
CA VAL A 36 18.44 -22.45 0.66
C VAL A 36 18.14 -23.75 1.41
N TYR A 37 17.69 -23.67 2.67
CA TYR A 37 17.30 -24.84 3.46
C TYR A 37 16.20 -25.66 2.76
N THR A 38 15.12 -25.02 2.30
CA THR A 38 14.02 -25.73 1.61
C THR A 38 14.47 -26.38 0.30
N LYS A 39 15.41 -25.76 -0.43
CA LYS A 39 15.98 -26.34 -1.66
C LYS A 39 16.91 -27.51 -1.38
N LEU A 40 17.78 -27.39 -0.38
CA LEU A 40 18.69 -28.47 0.03
C LEU A 40 17.90 -29.69 0.52
N GLN A 41 16.86 -29.46 1.33
CA GLN A 41 15.98 -30.52 1.79
C GLN A 41 15.26 -31.23 0.63
N ALA A 42 14.75 -30.47 -0.36
CA ALA A 42 14.14 -31.05 -1.55
C ALA A 42 15.13 -31.90 -2.37
N VAL A 43 16.39 -31.47 -2.49
CA VAL A 43 17.45 -32.24 -3.17
C VAL A 43 17.78 -33.52 -2.39
N TYR A 44 17.93 -33.42 -1.06
CA TYR A 44 18.23 -34.56 -0.19
C TYR A 44 17.15 -35.62 -0.24
N CYS A 45 15.88 -35.24 -0.12
CA CYS A 45 14.73 -36.16 -0.22
C CYS A 45 14.68 -36.88 -1.58
N ARG A 46 14.94 -36.16 -2.68
CA ARG A 46 14.97 -36.73 -4.04
C ARG A 46 16.09 -37.76 -4.22
N TYR A 47 17.24 -37.57 -3.56
CA TYR A 47 18.43 -38.40 -3.77
C TYR A 47 18.51 -39.62 -2.84
N TYR A 48 18.11 -39.48 -1.56
CA TYR A 48 18.33 -40.52 -0.55
C TYR A 48 17.08 -41.32 -0.15
N LEU A 49 15.89 -40.74 -0.25
CA LEU A 49 14.70 -41.35 0.34
C LEU A 49 13.74 -41.93 -0.70
N ASP A 50 13.83 -41.55 -1.98
CA ASP A 50 12.91 -41.88 -3.11
C ASP A 50 11.39 -41.69 -2.82
N VAL A 51 11.07 -41.26 -1.59
CA VAL A 51 9.76 -40.86 -1.11
C VAL A 51 9.58 -39.40 -1.50
N CYS A 52 9.15 -39.20 -2.74
CA CYS A 52 8.56 -37.95 -3.16
C CYS A 52 7.11 -37.93 -2.65
N HIS A 53 6.89 -37.48 -1.41
CA HIS A 53 5.59 -36.94 -1.04
C HIS A 53 5.61 -35.43 -1.24
N PRO A 54 5.28 -34.92 -2.44
CA PRO A 54 5.19 -33.48 -2.72
C PRO A 54 4.11 -32.77 -1.88
N ASP A 55 3.31 -33.53 -1.12
CA ASP A 55 2.13 -33.04 -0.41
C ASP A 55 2.37 -32.77 1.08
N ARG A 56 3.42 -33.35 1.67
CA ARG A 56 3.83 -33.02 3.04
C ARG A 56 4.84 -31.89 2.98
N ARG A 57 4.38 -30.67 2.63
CA ARG A 57 5.19 -29.47 2.93
C ARG A 57 5.49 -29.54 4.42
N ASP A 58 6.77 -29.51 4.78
CA ASP A 58 7.13 -29.43 6.19
C ASP A 58 6.58 -28.12 6.74
N VAL A 59 5.44 -28.23 7.41
CA VAL A 59 4.73 -27.11 8.00
C VAL A 59 5.60 -26.46 9.08
N VAL A 60 6.50 -27.22 9.69
CA VAL A 60 7.36 -26.76 10.78
C VAL A 60 8.32 -25.63 10.35
N PRO A 61 9.22 -25.80 9.34
CA PRO A 61 10.03 -24.70 8.80
C PRO A 61 9.23 -23.49 8.34
N LEU A 62 8.07 -23.71 7.71
CA LEU A 62 7.20 -22.62 7.26
C LEU A 62 6.64 -21.82 8.44
N LEU A 63 6.17 -22.50 9.49
CA LEU A 63 5.65 -21.86 10.70
C LEU A 63 6.76 -21.11 11.45
N VAL A 64 7.94 -21.72 11.59
CA VAL A 64 9.11 -21.07 12.22
C VAL A 64 9.49 -19.79 11.46
N PHE A 65 9.54 -19.86 10.12
CA PHE A 65 9.82 -18.68 9.30
C PHE A 65 8.74 -17.61 9.45
N SER A 66 7.46 -18.00 9.43
CA SER A 66 6.32 -17.09 9.57
C SER A 66 6.34 -16.35 10.92
N VAL A 67 6.53 -17.08 12.03
CA VAL A 67 6.66 -16.49 13.37
C VAL A 67 7.87 -15.55 13.44
N SER A 68 8.98 -15.94 12.82
CA SER A 68 10.20 -15.12 12.78
C SER A 68 9.98 -13.78 12.05
N ILE A 69 9.26 -13.78 10.92
CA ILE A 69 8.93 -12.55 10.18
C ILE A 69 7.95 -11.68 10.97
N LEU A 70 6.93 -12.27 11.60
CA LEU A 70 5.97 -11.52 12.43
C LEU A 70 6.68 -10.85 13.61
N PHE A 71 7.52 -11.61 14.32
CA PHE A 71 8.30 -11.09 15.42
C PHE A 71 9.30 -10.01 14.95
N GLY A 72 10.00 -10.25 13.84
CA GLY A 72 10.91 -9.28 13.23
C GLY A 72 10.22 -7.98 12.84
N THR A 73 8.99 -8.05 12.33
CA THR A 73 8.18 -6.88 11.97
C THR A 73 7.80 -6.07 13.22
N ALA A 74 7.40 -6.74 14.31
CA ALA A 74 7.09 -6.07 15.58
C ALA A 74 8.33 -5.37 16.16
N LEU A 75 9.49 -6.05 16.14
CA LEU A 75 10.77 -5.46 16.57
C LEU A 75 11.18 -4.26 15.71
N PHE A 76 11.00 -4.36 14.39
CA PHE A 76 11.29 -3.27 13.46
C PHE A 76 10.55 -1.99 13.84
N ILE A 77 9.23 -2.10 14.08
CA ILE A 77 8.38 -0.98 14.47
C ILE A 77 8.80 -0.46 15.85
N LYS A 78 8.98 -1.35 16.85
CA LYS A 78 9.35 -0.94 18.20
C LYS A 78 10.72 -0.24 18.28
N PHE A 79 11.70 -0.71 17.52
CA PHE A 79 12.99 -0.05 17.43
C PHE A 79 12.92 1.27 16.68
N TRP A 80 12.07 1.37 15.66
CA TRP A 80 11.82 2.65 15.00
C TRP A 80 11.16 3.65 15.96
N GLU A 81 10.11 3.26 16.69
CA GLU A 81 9.44 4.11 17.70
C GLU A 81 10.45 4.66 18.72
N ARG A 82 11.31 3.78 19.27
CA ARG A 82 12.35 4.18 20.22
C ARG A 82 13.34 5.17 19.60
N ARG A 83 13.80 4.90 18.38
CA ARG A 83 14.74 5.77 17.65
C ARG A 83 14.11 7.10 17.29
N PHE A 84 12.85 7.09 16.88
CA PHE A 84 12.07 8.27 16.55
C PHE A 84 11.95 9.19 17.77
N SER A 85 11.55 8.67 18.93
CA SER A 85 11.48 9.43 20.18
C SER A 85 12.82 10.02 20.59
N TYR A 86 13.90 9.25 20.45
CA TYR A 86 15.26 9.74 20.72
C TYR A 86 15.64 10.91 19.80
N LEU A 87 15.38 10.81 18.50
CA LEU A 87 15.65 11.89 17.54
C LEU A 87 14.78 13.12 17.85
N HIS A 88 13.52 12.91 18.19
CA HIS A 88 12.59 13.98 18.54
C HIS A 88 13.06 14.79 19.76
N MET A 89 13.62 14.10 20.76
CA MET A 89 14.22 14.74 21.93
C MET A 89 15.57 15.39 21.60
N LYS A 90 16.44 14.70 20.85
CA LYS A 90 17.78 15.20 20.49
C LYS A 90 17.72 16.53 19.73
N TYR A 91 16.72 16.69 18.87
CA TYR A 91 16.51 17.90 18.08
C TYR A 91 15.54 18.89 18.74
N ASN A 92 15.11 18.66 19.99
CA ASN A 92 14.20 19.52 20.76
C ASN A 92 12.92 19.88 19.99
N LEU A 93 12.36 18.93 19.24
CA LEU A 93 11.23 19.21 18.35
C LEU A 93 9.90 19.36 19.11
N PHE A 94 9.86 18.96 20.38
CA PHE A 94 8.71 19.16 21.27
C PHE A 94 8.45 20.64 21.58
N THR A 95 9.50 21.47 21.59
CA THR A 95 9.42 22.89 21.93
C THR A 95 9.03 23.78 20.76
N HIS A 96 8.92 23.25 19.54
CA HIS A 96 8.42 24.02 18.39
C HIS A 96 6.96 24.46 18.55
N GLY A 97 6.22 23.92 19.52
CA GLY A 97 4.87 24.37 19.90
C GLY A 97 4.79 25.38 21.05
N ASP A 98 5.84 25.52 21.88
CA ASP A 98 5.84 26.45 23.02
C ASP A 98 6.77 27.62 22.71
N GLY A 99 6.19 28.81 22.54
CA GLY A 99 6.87 30.07 22.21
C GLY A 99 7.82 30.61 23.29
N THR A 100 8.57 29.76 23.99
CA THR A 100 9.48 30.12 25.08
C THR A 100 10.93 30.35 24.63
N GLY A 101 11.22 30.30 23.33
CA GLY A 101 12.46 30.78 22.75
C GLY A 101 12.38 32.26 22.37
N ALA A 102 12.94 33.14 23.21
CA ALA A 102 12.84 34.60 23.10
C ALA A 102 13.37 35.24 21.79
N ASN A 103 13.94 34.47 20.85
CA ASN A 103 14.53 34.98 19.60
C ASN A 103 13.98 34.34 18.31
N THR A 104 12.86 33.60 18.35
CA THR A 104 12.30 32.90 17.17
C THR A 104 10.81 33.19 16.96
N THR A 105 10.39 34.43 17.18
CA THR A 105 8.98 34.83 17.29
C THR A 105 8.26 35.08 15.97
N HIS A 106 8.89 34.85 14.80
CA HIS A 106 8.27 35.18 13.51
C HIS A 106 7.97 33.98 12.57
N ASN A 107 8.48 32.77 12.85
CA ASN A 107 8.38 31.63 11.92
C ASN A 107 7.57 30.41 12.40
N ASN A 108 7.09 30.39 13.66
CA ASN A 108 6.56 29.16 14.27
C ASN A 108 5.06 29.20 14.62
N LYS A 109 4.32 30.21 14.16
CA LYS A 109 2.84 30.10 14.17
C LYS A 109 2.50 29.13 13.05
N ILE A 110 1.79 28.05 13.35
CA ILE A 110 1.34 27.08 12.33
C ILE A 110 0.53 27.87 11.28
N GLU A 111 1.15 28.15 10.14
CA GLU A 111 0.55 29.02 9.14
C GLU A 111 -0.60 28.30 8.44
N ALA A 112 -1.74 28.99 8.36
CA ALA A 112 -2.86 28.53 7.54
C ALA A 112 -2.45 28.53 6.06
N ARG A 113 -2.82 27.47 5.34
CA ARG A 113 -2.60 27.33 3.90
C ARG A 113 -3.22 28.52 3.16
N LYS A 114 -2.48 29.06 2.18
CA LYS A 114 -2.92 30.22 1.38
C LYS A 114 -4.28 30.03 0.69
N GLU A 115 -4.59 28.79 0.32
CA GLU A 115 -5.82 28.38 -0.38
C GLU A 115 -7.01 28.13 0.56
N PHE A 116 -6.81 28.22 1.88
CA PHE A 116 -7.86 27.95 2.85
C PHE A 116 -8.99 28.98 2.75
N LYS A 117 -10.21 28.48 2.55
CA LYS A 117 -11.44 29.29 2.45
C LYS A 117 -12.16 29.30 3.78
N ALA A 118 -12.24 30.47 4.43
CA ALA A 118 -12.92 30.60 5.71
C ALA A 118 -14.37 31.04 5.53
N ASP A 119 -15.27 30.49 6.35
CA ASP A 119 -16.68 30.90 6.36
C ASP A 119 -16.89 32.13 7.26
N MET A 120 -16.06 32.30 8.29
CA MET A 120 -16.19 33.36 9.29
C MET A 120 -14.85 33.70 9.93
N ILE A 121 -14.71 34.92 10.45
CA ILE A 121 -13.55 35.35 11.23
C ILE A 121 -13.97 35.33 12.70
N VAL A 122 -13.28 34.55 13.52
CA VAL A 122 -13.60 34.36 14.93
C VAL A 122 -12.41 34.79 15.78
N LYS A 123 -12.67 35.50 16.88
CA LYS A 123 -11.63 35.85 17.85
C LYS A 123 -11.25 34.61 18.66
N ASN A 124 -9.99 34.21 18.59
CA ASN A 124 -9.49 33.07 19.34
C ASN A 124 -9.46 33.41 20.85
N LYS A 125 -9.97 32.48 21.67
CA LYS A 125 -10.12 32.66 23.13
C LYS A 125 -8.79 32.72 23.88
N ILE A 126 -7.73 32.16 23.29
CA ILE A 126 -6.41 32.01 23.92
C ILE A 126 -5.47 33.11 23.41
N THR A 127 -5.40 33.30 22.09
CA THR A 127 -4.47 34.28 21.49
C THR A 127 -5.05 35.69 21.42
N ASN A 128 -6.36 35.86 21.62
CA ASN A 128 -7.09 37.12 21.42
C ASN A 128 -6.97 37.72 20.01
N GLU A 129 -6.44 36.98 19.04
CA GLU A 129 -6.32 37.39 17.66
C GLU A 129 -7.53 36.96 16.82
N PHE A 130 -7.77 37.66 15.73
CA PHE A 130 -8.82 37.32 14.77
C PHE A 130 -8.29 36.26 13.80
N GLU A 131 -8.87 35.07 13.84
CA GLU A 131 -8.45 33.93 13.02
C GLU A 131 -9.54 33.54 12.03
N LYS A 132 -9.12 33.05 10.87
CA LYS A 132 -9.99 32.52 9.82
C LYS A 132 -10.56 31.17 10.29
N PHE A 133 -11.87 31.08 10.47
CA PHE A 133 -12.51 29.87 11.00
C PHE A 133 -13.38 29.17 9.93
N TYR A 134 -13.22 27.85 9.86
CA TYR A 134 -14.11 26.97 9.10
C TYR A 134 -14.70 25.91 10.05
N PRO A 135 -16.03 25.73 10.08
CA PRO A 135 -16.67 24.83 11.02
C PRO A 135 -16.29 23.37 10.76
N ARG A 136 -15.70 22.72 11.78
CA ARG A 136 -15.21 21.33 11.69
C ARG A 136 -16.29 20.32 11.32
N TRP A 137 -17.50 20.47 11.87
CA TRP A 137 -18.62 19.55 11.59
C TRP A 137 -18.99 19.50 10.10
N LYS A 138 -18.93 20.63 9.37
CA LYS A 138 -19.19 20.65 7.91
C LYS A 138 -18.14 19.83 7.16
N ARG A 139 -16.89 19.88 7.61
CA ARG A 139 -15.81 19.10 7.00
C ARG A 139 -15.94 17.62 7.35
N GLU A 140 -16.01 17.30 8.63
CA GLU A 140 -15.91 15.94 9.15
C GLU A 140 -17.16 15.11 8.88
N LEU A 141 -18.36 15.70 9.00
CA LEU A 141 -19.61 14.94 8.86
C LEU A 141 -20.21 15.01 7.45
N ILE A 142 -19.78 15.94 6.60
CA ILE A 142 -20.35 16.10 5.25
C ILE A 142 -19.29 15.90 4.17
N LYS A 143 -18.23 16.72 4.17
CA LYS A 143 -17.27 16.72 3.06
C LYS A 143 -16.37 15.48 3.03
N GLN A 144 -15.84 15.07 4.18
CA GLN A 144 -15.00 13.88 4.30
C GLN A 144 -15.73 12.59 3.90
N PRO A 145 -16.93 12.26 4.43
CA PRO A 145 -17.62 11.05 4.00
C PRO A 145 -17.98 11.09 2.51
N LEU A 146 -18.38 12.25 1.97
CA LEU A 146 -18.61 12.39 0.54
C LEU A 146 -17.33 12.12 -0.27
N SER A 147 -16.18 12.64 0.17
CA SER A 147 -14.89 12.35 -0.44
C SER A 147 -14.57 10.86 -0.41
N TRP A 148 -14.82 10.18 0.71
CA TRP A 148 -14.59 8.74 0.85
C TRP A 148 -15.54 7.92 -0.02
N VAL A 149 -16.79 8.34 -0.21
CA VAL A 149 -17.72 7.67 -1.14
C VAL A 149 -17.22 7.77 -2.57
N VAL A 150 -16.82 8.96 -3.03
CA VAL A 150 -16.25 9.14 -4.37
C VAL A 150 -14.97 8.30 -4.53
N LEU A 151 -14.13 8.28 -3.50
CA LEU A 151 -12.92 7.47 -3.47
C LEU A 151 -13.23 5.97 -3.59
N LEU A 152 -14.17 5.46 -2.81
CA LEU A 152 -14.58 4.05 -2.84
C LEU A 152 -15.18 3.65 -4.18
N LEU A 153 -15.97 4.52 -4.80
CA LEU A 153 -16.49 4.28 -6.15
C LEU A 153 -15.36 4.17 -7.18
N PHE A 154 -14.38 5.06 -7.11
CA PHE A 154 -13.22 5.02 -8.00
C PHE A 154 -12.32 3.79 -7.75
N THR A 155 -12.05 3.46 -6.49
CA THR A 155 -11.32 2.23 -6.12
C THR A 155 -12.08 0.98 -6.60
N GLY A 156 -13.40 0.94 -6.43
CA GLY A 156 -14.25 -0.14 -6.93
C GLY A 156 -14.20 -0.29 -8.45
N PHE A 157 -14.19 0.81 -9.19
CA PHE A 157 -13.99 0.81 -10.64
C PHE A 157 -12.61 0.27 -11.03
N SER A 158 -11.55 0.72 -10.36
CA SER A 158 -10.18 0.22 -10.58
C SER A 158 -10.08 -1.29 -10.33
N LEU A 159 -10.66 -1.77 -9.23
CA LEU A 159 -10.75 -3.20 -8.91
C LEU A 159 -11.54 -3.99 -9.96
N PHE A 160 -12.63 -3.43 -10.47
CA PHE A 160 -13.39 -4.05 -11.56
C PHE A 160 -12.52 -4.20 -12.83
N CYS A 161 -11.81 -3.14 -13.22
CA CYS A 161 -10.88 -3.20 -14.34
C CYS A 161 -9.76 -4.23 -14.13
N MET A 162 -9.24 -4.35 -12.90
CA MET A 162 -8.30 -5.40 -12.51
C MET A 162 -8.90 -6.79 -12.72
N VAL A 163 -10.12 -7.04 -12.21
CA VAL A 163 -10.82 -8.33 -12.39
C VAL A 163 -11.02 -8.66 -13.86
N VAL A 164 -11.39 -7.69 -14.70
CA VAL A 164 -11.52 -7.89 -16.16
C VAL A 164 -10.18 -8.32 -16.76
N CYS A 165 -9.08 -7.63 -16.44
CA CYS A 165 -7.74 -7.99 -16.94
C CYS A 165 -7.27 -9.37 -16.45
N LEU A 166 -7.54 -9.71 -15.19
CA LEU A 166 -7.22 -11.02 -14.61
C LEU A 166 -8.02 -12.16 -15.27
N ASN A 167 -9.28 -11.91 -15.62
CA ASN A 167 -10.11 -12.85 -16.38
C ASN A 167 -9.57 -13.03 -17.81
N MET A 168 -9.13 -11.96 -18.46
CA MET A 168 -8.48 -12.01 -19.79
C MET A 168 -7.14 -12.75 -19.77
N GLU A 169 -6.39 -12.69 -18.67
CA GLU A 169 -5.16 -13.48 -18.52
C GLU A 169 -5.46 -14.97 -18.28
N GLY A 170 -6.69 -15.32 -17.90
CA GLY A 170 -7.07 -16.70 -17.55
C GLY A 170 -6.55 -17.13 -16.17
N MET A 171 -6.21 -16.19 -15.28
CA MET A 171 -5.73 -16.53 -13.93
C MET A 171 -6.86 -16.96 -12.98
N VAL A 172 -8.10 -16.57 -13.26
CA VAL A 172 -9.27 -16.83 -12.40
C VAL A 172 -9.74 -18.30 -12.45
N VAL A 173 -9.50 -18.99 -13.57
CA VAL A 173 -9.85 -20.40 -13.75
C VAL A 173 -8.66 -21.11 -14.38
N ARG A 174 -7.64 -21.41 -13.57
CA ARG A 174 -6.66 -22.41 -14.00
C ARG A 174 -7.28 -23.78 -13.79
N VAL A 175 -7.78 -24.38 -14.86
CA VAL A 175 -8.11 -25.81 -14.89
C VAL A 175 -6.80 -26.58 -14.90
N ASP A 176 -6.45 -27.22 -13.79
CA ASP A 176 -5.29 -28.13 -13.72
C ASP A 176 -5.51 -29.33 -14.64
N ARG A 177 -4.95 -29.27 -15.85
CA ARG A 177 -5.01 -30.35 -16.85
C ARG A 177 -4.06 -31.53 -16.58
N HIS A 178 -3.47 -31.63 -15.39
CA HIS A 178 -2.65 -32.81 -15.07
C HIS A 178 -3.46 -34.05 -14.70
N HIS A 179 -4.78 -33.95 -14.47
CA HIS A 179 -5.64 -35.12 -14.37
C HIS A 179 -6.12 -35.57 -15.75
N ARG A 180 -5.27 -36.37 -16.37
CA ARG A 180 -5.63 -37.34 -17.41
C ARG A 180 -6.76 -38.23 -16.88
N GLN A 181 -7.96 -38.01 -17.41
CA GLN A 181 -8.94 -39.03 -17.78
C GLN A 181 -9.21 -40.15 -16.75
N THR A 182 -10.04 -39.86 -15.75
CA THR A 182 -11.07 -40.75 -15.17
C THR A 182 -11.80 -39.98 -14.08
N ASP A 183 -12.91 -39.33 -14.40
CA ASP A 183 -14.09 -39.23 -13.53
C ASP A 183 -15.13 -38.32 -14.18
N SER A 184 -16.04 -38.96 -14.91
CA SER A 184 -17.22 -38.37 -15.54
C SER A 184 -18.34 -38.03 -14.54
N THR A 185 -18.02 -37.70 -13.28
CA THR A 185 -19.01 -37.52 -12.21
C THR A 185 -18.88 -36.22 -11.39
N VAL A 186 -18.07 -35.24 -11.82
CA VAL A 186 -17.99 -33.94 -11.13
C VAL A 186 -18.54 -32.81 -12.01
N THR A 187 -19.85 -32.79 -12.21
CA THR A 187 -20.55 -31.75 -12.99
C THR A 187 -20.88 -30.48 -12.20
N ASN A 188 -20.61 -30.43 -10.89
CA ASN A 188 -20.97 -29.28 -10.03
C ASN A 188 -19.78 -28.76 -9.23
N ARG A 189 -18.73 -28.25 -9.89
CA ARG A 189 -17.81 -27.31 -9.22
C ARG A 189 -18.39 -25.90 -9.35
N PRO A 190 -18.64 -25.17 -8.25
CA PRO A 190 -19.11 -23.81 -8.33
C PRO A 190 -18.05 -22.96 -9.06
N THR A 191 -18.48 -22.22 -10.09
CA THR A 191 -17.61 -21.24 -10.74
C THR A 191 -17.16 -20.21 -9.70
N PRO A 192 -15.88 -19.84 -9.65
CA PRO A 192 -15.42 -18.83 -8.71
C PRO A 192 -16.19 -17.53 -8.91
N ALA A 193 -16.48 -16.83 -7.80
CA ALA A 193 -17.43 -15.70 -7.77
C ALA A 193 -17.08 -14.54 -8.73
N LEU A 194 -15.83 -14.42 -9.16
CA LEU A 194 -15.32 -13.37 -10.04
C LEU A 194 -15.02 -13.85 -11.47
N HIS A 195 -15.56 -15.00 -11.88
CA HIS A 195 -15.35 -15.55 -13.22
C HIS A 195 -16.33 -14.96 -14.25
N ILE A 196 -15.80 -14.41 -15.34
CA ILE A 196 -16.59 -13.94 -16.47
C ILE A 196 -16.29 -14.83 -17.70
N ALA A 197 -17.25 -15.68 -18.06
CA ALA A 197 -17.07 -16.69 -19.12
C ALA A 197 -16.66 -16.10 -20.48
N SER A 198 -17.22 -14.94 -20.85
CA SER A 198 -16.91 -14.29 -22.13
C SER A 198 -15.45 -13.84 -22.24
N LEU A 199 -14.87 -13.36 -21.13
CA LEU A 199 -13.49 -12.87 -21.07
C LEU A 199 -12.50 -14.02 -20.96
N HIS A 200 -12.83 -15.04 -20.15
CA HIS A 200 -12.01 -16.24 -20.00
C HIS A 200 -11.82 -17.00 -21.32
N ARG A 201 -12.86 -17.04 -22.16
CA ARG A 201 -12.83 -17.71 -23.46
C ARG A 201 -11.70 -17.22 -24.37
N LEU A 202 -11.25 -15.97 -24.22
CA LEU A 202 -10.13 -15.42 -25.01
C LEU A 202 -8.76 -15.98 -24.59
N SER A 203 -8.67 -16.53 -23.37
CA SER A 203 -7.47 -17.15 -22.79
C SER A 203 -7.42 -18.69 -22.94
N GLU A 204 -8.49 -19.30 -23.45
CA GLU A 204 -8.54 -20.74 -23.73
C GLU A 204 -7.50 -21.14 -24.79
N ASP A 205 -7.03 -22.40 -24.71
CA ASP A 205 -5.97 -22.89 -25.61
C ASP A 205 -6.37 -22.78 -27.08
N GLY A 206 -5.45 -22.27 -27.90
CA GLY A 206 -5.67 -22.01 -29.31
C GLY A 206 -6.31 -20.66 -29.65
N ARG A 207 -6.59 -19.80 -28.65
CA ARG A 207 -7.14 -18.45 -28.85
C ARG A 207 -6.06 -17.36 -28.78
N ILE A 208 -6.49 -16.12 -29.01
CA ILE A 208 -5.63 -14.95 -29.21
C ILE A 208 -4.70 -14.67 -28.01
N PHE A 209 -5.12 -14.99 -26.77
CA PHE A 209 -4.31 -14.79 -25.56
C PHE A 209 -3.70 -16.08 -25.00
N ASP A 210 -3.63 -17.15 -25.80
CA ASP A 210 -2.96 -18.39 -25.40
C ASP A 210 -1.43 -18.21 -25.36
N LYS A 211 -0.86 -18.39 -24.16
CA LYS A 211 0.58 -18.30 -23.90
C LYS A 211 1.39 -19.37 -24.65
N ARG A 212 0.79 -20.51 -25.02
CA ARG A 212 1.49 -21.63 -25.66
C ARG A 212 1.65 -21.48 -27.16
N GLN A 213 0.67 -20.89 -27.84
CA GLN A 213 0.70 -20.76 -29.31
C GLN A 213 1.29 -19.42 -29.78
N HIS A 214 0.97 -18.32 -29.09
CA HIS A 214 1.43 -16.97 -29.45
C HIS A 214 2.09 -16.29 -28.26
N LEU A 215 3.44 -16.31 -28.21
CA LEU A 215 4.22 -15.66 -27.15
C LEU A 215 3.75 -14.22 -26.88
N LEU A 216 3.60 -13.41 -27.94
CA LEU A 216 3.12 -12.02 -27.86
C LEU A 216 1.66 -11.91 -27.35
N GLY A 217 0.78 -12.82 -27.78
CA GLY A 217 -0.62 -12.86 -27.37
C GLY A 217 -0.78 -13.11 -25.87
N GLY A 218 0.06 -13.97 -25.29
CA GLY A 218 0.04 -14.28 -23.87
C GLY A 218 0.52 -13.14 -22.94
N TYR A 219 1.33 -12.19 -23.44
CA TYR A 219 1.77 -11.01 -22.65
C TYR A 219 0.83 -9.81 -22.81
N LEU A 220 -0.01 -9.77 -23.83
CA LEU A 220 -0.92 -8.66 -24.12
C LEU A 220 -1.83 -8.28 -22.94
N PRO A 221 -2.53 -9.22 -22.26
CA PRO A 221 -3.34 -8.90 -21.09
C PRO A 221 -2.54 -8.30 -19.93
N LYS A 222 -1.27 -8.71 -19.76
CA LYS A 222 -0.39 -8.15 -18.72
C LYS A 222 0.05 -6.73 -19.02
N ILE A 223 0.39 -6.45 -20.28
CA ILE A 223 0.75 -5.11 -20.74
C ILE A 223 -0.47 -4.19 -20.60
N LEU A 224 -1.64 -4.66 -21.04
CA LEU A 224 -2.90 -3.93 -20.89
C LEU A 224 -3.18 -3.60 -19.43
N TYR A 225 -3.05 -4.58 -18.53
CA TYR A 225 -3.19 -4.37 -17.09
C TYR A 225 -2.24 -3.29 -16.57
N SER A 226 -0.97 -3.34 -16.93
CA SER A 226 0.02 -2.34 -16.52
C SER A 226 -0.35 -0.92 -17.00
N VAL A 227 -0.86 -0.79 -18.23
CA VAL A 227 -1.33 0.49 -18.77
C VAL A 227 -2.56 0.99 -18.01
N VAL A 228 -3.54 0.11 -17.73
CA VAL A 228 -4.72 0.46 -16.94
C VAL A 228 -4.33 0.94 -15.55
N VAL A 229 -3.42 0.23 -14.87
CA VAL A 229 -2.93 0.61 -13.54
C VAL A 229 -2.26 1.99 -13.57
N MET A 230 -1.42 2.25 -14.56
CA MET A 230 -0.77 3.55 -14.74
C MET A 230 -1.79 4.68 -14.95
N LEU A 231 -2.77 4.50 -15.83
CA LEU A 231 -3.81 5.49 -16.10
C LEU A 231 -4.70 5.74 -14.88
N CYS A 232 -5.15 4.67 -14.21
CA CYS A 232 -5.93 4.78 -12.98
C CYS A 232 -5.16 5.52 -11.88
N SER A 233 -3.85 5.30 -11.75
CA SER A 233 -3.00 6.01 -10.79
C SER A 233 -2.87 7.50 -11.10
N GLN A 234 -2.75 7.88 -12.38
CA GLN A 234 -2.73 9.29 -12.78
C GLN A 234 -4.07 9.98 -12.53
N ILE A 235 -5.19 9.35 -12.93
CA ILE A 235 -6.53 9.88 -12.69
C ILE A 235 -6.80 9.99 -11.19
N PHE A 236 -6.38 8.99 -10.41
CA PHE A 236 -6.48 9.00 -8.96
C PHE A 236 -5.83 10.24 -8.35
N GLN A 237 -4.61 10.59 -8.75
CA GLN A 237 -3.92 11.75 -8.18
C GLN A 237 -4.72 13.04 -8.39
N VAL A 238 -5.30 13.23 -9.58
CA VAL A 238 -6.15 14.40 -9.87
C VAL A 238 -7.41 14.39 -9.00
N VAL A 239 -8.09 13.23 -8.92
CA VAL A 239 -9.30 13.07 -8.11
C VAL A 239 -9.02 13.28 -6.62
N ALA A 240 -7.96 12.69 -6.08
CA ALA A 240 -7.56 12.79 -4.68
C ALA A 240 -7.22 14.23 -4.29
N THR A 241 -6.49 14.97 -5.14
CA THR A 241 -6.20 16.39 -4.93
C THR A 241 -7.48 17.22 -4.93
N ALA A 242 -8.35 17.05 -5.94
CA ALA A 242 -9.62 17.76 -6.01
C ALA A 242 -10.52 17.51 -4.80
N LEU A 243 -10.57 16.26 -4.32
CA LEU A 243 -11.30 15.86 -3.11
C LEU A 243 -10.70 16.48 -1.83
N ASN A 244 -9.38 16.53 -1.73
CA ASN A 244 -8.69 17.12 -0.57
C ASN A 244 -8.84 18.65 -0.53
N ASP A 245 -8.85 19.30 -1.69
CA ASP A 245 -9.16 20.73 -1.81
C ASP A 245 -10.61 21.03 -1.48
N PHE A 246 -11.54 20.15 -1.90
CA PHE A 246 -12.94 20.24 -1.53
C PHE A 246 -13.15 20.20 -0.01
N GLU A 247 -12.43 19.32 0.71
CA GLU A 247 -12.48 19.19 2.18
C GLU A 247 -11.97 20.43 2.92
N ASN A 248 -11.12 21.25 2.28
CA ASN A 248 -10.68 22.56 2.77
C ASN A 248 -10.01 22.49 4.15
N TYR A 249 -8.82 21.86 4.19
CA TYR A 249 -7.95 21.87 5.37
C TYR A 249 -7.26 23.23 5.55
N GLU A 250 -7.16 23.64 6.82
CA GLU A 250 -6.52 24.87 7.25
C GLU A 250 -5.01 24.74 7.26
N ILE A 251 -4.49 23.67 7.85
CA ILE A 251 -3.05 23.46 8.05
C ILE A 251 -2.51 22.55 6.94
N MET A 252 -1.33 22.87 6.40
CA MET A 252 -0.68 22.07 5.37
C MET A 252 -0.37 20.63 5.82
N SER A 253 0.03 20.42 7.07
CA SER A 253 0.28 19.08 7.61
C SER A 253 -0.98 18.20 7.65
N GLU A 254 -2.14 18.77 8.02
CA GLU A 254 -3.42 18.05 7.97
C GLU A 254 -3.85 17.76 6.54
N TYR A 255 -3.66 18.72 5.63
CA TYR A 255 -3.92 18.52 4.20
C TYR A 255 -3.11 17.35 3.64
N ASN A 256 -1.79 17.38 3.84
CA ASN A 256 -0.87 16.36 3.34
C ASN A 256 -1.12 14.99 4.00
N LYS A 257 -1.43 14.96 5.30
CA LYS A 257 -1.77 13.73 6.03
C LYS A 257 -3.00 13.05 5.43
N ASN A 258 -4.09 13.80 5.21
CA ASN A 258 -5.33 13.23 4.67
C ASN A 258 -5.18 12.81 3.20
N PHE A 259 -4.45 13.59 2.41
CA PHE A 259 -4.08 13.19 1.04
C PHE A 259 -3.31 11.86 1.04
N THR A 260 -2.31 11.74 1.91
CA THR A 260 -1.50 10.52 2.04
C THR A 260 -2.35 9.31 2.45
N ILE A 261 -3.30 9.48 3.36
CA ILE A 261 -4.22 8.39 3.77
C ILE A 261 -5.05 7.90 2.58
N LYS A 262 -5.64 8.82 1.80
CA LYS A 262 -6.42 8.45 0.59
C LYS A 262 -5.56 7.73 -0.43
N ARG A 263 -4.32 8.20 -0.62
CA ARG A 263 -3.35 7.59 -1.53
C ARG A 263 -2.97 6.18 -1.10
N ILE A 264 -2.61 5.98 0.16
CA ILE A 264 -2.29 4.66 0.72
C ILE A 264 -3.50 3.71 0.57
N PHE A 265 -4.71 4.21 0.83
CA PHE A 265 -5.93 3.41 0.66
C PHE A 265 -6.08 2.91 -0.78
N PHE A 266 -5.93 3.79 -1.78
CA PHE A 266 -6.05 3.40 -3.17
C PHE A 266 -4.93 2.47 -3.65
N GLU A 267 -3.67 2.79 -3.32
CA GLU A 267 -2.50 1.97 -3.66
C GLU A 267 -2.54 0.58 -3.00
N PHE A 268 -3.25 0.41 -1.88
CA PHE A 268 -3.42 -0.88 -1.23
C PHE A 268 -4.38 -1.81 -1.99
N PHE A 269 -5.42 -1.26 -2.63
CA PHE A 269 -6.43 -2.05 -3.35
C PHE A 269 -6.13 -2.23 -4.84
N GLN A 270 -5.30 -1.38 -5.42
CA GLN A 270 -4.89 -1.44 -6.83
C GLN A 270 -3.80 -2.49 -7.07
#